data_AF-A0A1H6BJB1-F1
#
_entry.id   AF-A0A1H6BJB1-F1
#
_cell.length_a   1.000
_cell.length_b   1.000
_cell.length_c   1.000
_cell.angle_alpha   90.00
_cell.angle_beta   90.00
_cell.angle_gamma   90.00
#
_symmetry.space_group_name_H-M   'P 1'
#
loop_
_entity.id
_entity.type
_entity.pdbx_description
1 polymer ?
#
loop_
_entity_poly.entity_id
_entity_poly.type
_entity_poly.pdbx_seq_one_letter_code
_entity_poly.pdbx_strand_id
1 'polypeptide(L)'
;MNGIIRFAPLAVLSGVTYAVGPGAQADTHKETVAACLEAVRSDDMERAETLADQIIEWRALFATQVIADAKSCLEAAKGGEWTYFTTKSRFLTGMEADMEQDYIDKAMNKKASNQIDYQNERARLECEISAAQESVKSLEAEYDNFKLARTQEAEHMTMKVCYDLYASDPAAALLEPVCNEAFLETGLPDSDYEFDFTNIMSAKVRLAKSKVELGELLRGVTGSDISMPFGSDCAKFSVEE
;
A
#
# COMPACT_ATOMS: atom_id res chain seq x y z
N MET A 1 -20.36 43.33 70.97
CA MET A 1 -20.52 44.68 70.39
C MET A 1 -19.72 44.75 69.11
N ASN A 2 -20.42 45.07 68.02
CA ASN A 2 -20.05 45.12 66.60
C ASN A 2 -18.57 45.36 66.26
N GLY A 3 -17.93 44.36 65.62
CA GLY A 3 -16.68 44.51 64.88
C GLY A 3 -16.97 44.68 63.39
N ILE A 4 -16.71 45.87 62.85
CA ILE A 4 -16.92 46.22 61.44
C ILE A 4 -15.70 45.73 60.64
N ILE A 5 -15.91 44.75 59.75
CA ILE A 5 -14.92 44.30 58.76
C ILE A 5 -14.94 45.31 57.60
N ARG A 6 -13.83 46.02 57.39
CA ARG A 6 -13.63 46.89 56.22
C ARG A 6 -13.16 46.05 55.03
N PHE A 7 -13.98 45.95 54.00
CA PHE A 7 -13.58 45.44 52.69
C PHE A 7 -12.91 46.56 51.88
N ALA A 8 -11.66 46.33 51.45
CA ALA A 8 -10.99 47.15 50.45
C ALA A 8 -11.34 46.62 49.05
N PRO A 9 -11.69 47.48 48.07
CA PRO A 9 -11.88 47.04 46.69
C PRO A 9 -10.52 46.79 46.02
N LEU A 10 -10.28 45.55 45.61
CA LEU A 10 -9.22 45.14 44.70
C LEU A 10 -9.50 45.74 43.32
N ALA A 11 -8.65 46.69 42.89
CA ALA A 11 -8.61 47.15 41.51
C ALA A 11 -7.99 46.06 40.64
N VAL A 12 -8.83 45.40 39.84
CA VAL A 12 -8.41 44.47 38.78
C VAL A 12 -7.89 45.32 37.62
N LEU A 13 -6.57 45.45 37.51
CA LEU A 13 -5.90 45.97 36.32
C LEU A 13 -6.08 44.95 35.19
N SER A 14 -7.09 45.19 34.36
CA SER A 14 -7.30 44.51 33.09
C SER A 14 -6.14 44.86 32.15
N GLY A 15 -5.06 44.07 32.19
CA GLY A 15 -3.98 44.13 31.22
C GLY A 15 -4.48 43.64 29.86
N VAL A 16 -4.75 44.59 28.96
CA VAL A 16 -4.98 44.30 27.54
C VAL A 16 -3.64 43.88 26.94
N THR A 17 -3.41 42.58 26.83
CA THR A 17 -2.33 42.03 26.01
C THR A 17 -2.74 42.17 24.55
N TYR A 18 -2.26 43.20 23.87
CA TYR A 18 -2.35 43.28 22.41
C TYR A 18 -1.48 42.16 21.82
N ALA A 19 -2.11 41.05 21.45
CA ALA A 19 -1.50 40.08 20.56
C ALA A 19 -1.33 40.75 19.20
N VAL A 20 -0.10 41.15 18.89
CA VAL A 20 0.26 41.62 17.54
C VAL A 20 0.08 40.43 16.62
N GLY A 21 -0.99 40.45 15.81
CA GLY A 21 -1.27 39.38 14.88
C GLY A 21 -0.20 39.27 13.78
N PRO A 22 -0.01 38.09 13.18
CA PRO A 22 1.01 37.83 12.15
C PRO A 22 0.90 38.71 10.89
N GLY A 23 -0.20 39.43 10.70
CA GLY A 23 -0.38 40.36 9.57
C GLY A 23 0.53 41.59 9.62
N ALA A 24 0.78 42.17 10.81
CA ALA A 24 1.59 43.39 10.93
C ALA A 24 3.09 43.16 10.65
N GLN A 25 3.56 41.93 10.84
CA GLN A 25 4.96 41.56 10.62
C GLN A 25 5.28 41.30 9.13
N ALA A 26 4.29 40.85 8.36
CA ALA A 26 4.44 40.66 6.92
C ALA A 26 4.54 41.99 6.15
N ASP A 27 3.76 42.99 6.56
CA ASP A 27 3.80 44.32 5.94
C ASP A 27 5.13 45.04 6.22
N THR A 28 5.68 44.90 7.42
CA THR A 28 6.97 45.51 7.80
C THR A 28 8.17 44.88 7.09
N HIS A 29 8.17 43.57 6.87
CA HIS A 29 9.23 42.94 6.06
C HIS A 29 9.19 43.45 4.61
N LYS A 30 8.00 43.51 3.99
CA LYS A 30 7.85 44.01 2.62
C LYS A 30 8.36 45.45 2.45
N GLU A 31 8.01 46.33 3.39
CA GLU A 31 8.47 47.72 3.40
C GLU A 31 9.99 47.83 3.55
N THR A 32 10.59 47.02 4.42
CA THR A 32 12.04 47.02 4.67
C THR A 32 12.81 46.54 3.43
N VAL A 33 12.34 45.50 2.74
CA VAL A 33 12.95 45.03 1.48
C VAL A 33 12.84 46.10 0.39
N ALA A 34 11.66 46.72 0.24
CA ALA A 34 11.45 47.77 -0.76
C ALA A 34 12.39 48.96 -0.51
N ALA A 35 12.56 49.36 0.75
CA ALA A 35 13.49 50.41 1.14
C ALA A 35 14.95 50.04 0.84
N CYS A 36 15.35 48.78 1.03
CA CYS A 36 16.70 48.33 0.68
C CYS A 36 16.94 48.42 -0.84
N LEU A 37 16.02 47.89 -1.64
CA LEU A 37 16.14 47.91 -3.10
C LEU A 37 16.17 49.34 -3.65
N GLU A 38 15.42 50.27 -3.04
CA GLU A 38 15.46 51.68 -3.41
C GLU A 38 16.80 52.35 -3.04
N ALA A 39 17.38 52.01 -1.89
CA ALA A 39 18.70 52.50 -1.48
C ALA A 39 19.78 52.02 -2.46
N VAL A 40 19.75 50.74 -2.86
CA VAL A 40 20.64 50.20 -3.91
C VAL A 40 20.48 50.97 -5.22
N ARG A 41 19.24 51.24 -5.65
CA ARG A 41 18.97 52.00 -6.90
C ARG A 41 19.45 53.44 -6.87
N SER A 42 19.42 54.04 -5.68
CA SER A 42 19.84 55.43 -5.46
C SER A 42 21.34 55.56 -5.18
N ASP A 43 22.12 54.46 -5.27
CA ASP A 43 23.55 54.40 -4.93
C ASP A 43 23.85 54.76 -3.46
N ASP A 44 22.85 54.62 -2.57
CA ASP A 44 22.96 54.83 -1.13
C ASP A 44 23.34 53.50 -0.43
N MET A 45 24.60 53.07 -0.65
CA MET A 45 25.07 51.77 -0.20
C MET A 45 25.17 51.63 1.32
N GLU A 46 25.44 52.72 2.05
CA GLU A 46 25.46 52.71 3.52
C GLU A 46 24.09 52.33 4.09
N ARG A 47 23.03 52.93 3.53
CA ARG A 47 21.65 52.59 3.90
C ARG A 47 21.26 51.19 3.44
N ALA A 48 21.66 50.79 2.23
CA ALA A 48 21.38 49.46 1.71
C ALA A 48 22.02 48.37 2.59
N GLU A 49 23.27 48.53 3.00
CA GLU A 49 23.96 47.60 3.89
C GLU A 49 23.30 47.49 5.26
N THR A 50 22.86 48.62 5.83
CA THR A 50 22.16 48.64 7.13
C THR A 50 20.83 47.87 7.06
N LEU A 51 20.07 48.03 5.98
CA LEU A 51 18.81 47.31 5.77
C LEU A 51 19.06 45.83 5.47
N ALA A 52 20.11 45.51 4.71
CA ALA A 52 20.55 44.14 4.47
C ALA A 52 20.91 43.43 5.78
N ASP A 53 21.59 44.08 6.71
CA ASP A 53 21.88 43.49 8.03
C ASP A 53 20.62 43.15 8.83
N GLN A 54 19.56 43.96 8.71
CA GLN A 54 18.25 43.63 9.30
C GLN A 54 17.60 42.42 8.62
N ILE A 55 17.71 42.32 7.29
CA ILE A 55 17.14 41.23 6.51
C ILE A 55 17.83 39.89 6.81
N ILE A 56 19.14 39.89 7.06
CA ILE A 56 19.91 38.69 7.43
C ILE A 56 19.34 38.04 8.72
N GLU A 57 18.92 38.87 9.67
CA GLU A 57 18.39 38.42 10.97
C GLU A 57 16.94 37.90 10.89
N TRP A 58 16.27 38.06 9.74
CA TRP A 58 14.88 37.63 9.61
C TRP A 58 14.74 36.11 9.70
N ARG A 59 13.68 35.71 10.40
CA ARG A 59 13.26 34.33 10.54
C ARG A 59 11.85 34.13 10.06
N ALA A 60 11.57 32.92 9.57
CA ALA A 60 10.23 32.46 9.24
C ALA A 60 9.53 33.36 8.19
N LEU A 61 10.20 33.58 7.07
CA LEU A 61 9.59 34.18 5.88
C LEU A 61 8.77 33.11 5.14
N PHE A 62 7.54 33.45 4.80
CA PHE A 62 6.60 32.57 4.09
C PHE A 62 6.16 33.11 2.72
N ALA A 63 6.36 34.41 2.46
CA ALA A 63 5.96 35.03 1.21
C ALA A 63 7.07 34.93 0.16
N THR A 64 6.84 34.17 -0.92
CA THR A 64 7.82 33.90 -1.99
C THR A 64 8.41 35.19 -2.58
N GLN A 65 7.58 36.21 -2.79
CA GLN A 65 8.05 37.49 -3.35
C GLN A 65 8.98 38.22 -2.39
N VAL A 66 8.64 38.27 -1.10
CA VAL A 66 9.49 38.93 -0.08
C VAL A 66 10.84 38.23 0.01
N ILE A 67 10.87 36.90 -0.08
CA ILE A 67 12.13 36.13 -0.08
C ILE A 67 12.98 36.46 -1.32
N ALA A 68 12.37 36.53 -2.50
CA ALA A 68 13.08 36.84 -3.75
C ALA A 68 13.62 38.28 -3.76
N ASP A 69 12.82 39.24 -3.31
CA ASP A 69 13.20 40.65 -3.23
C ASP A 69 14.29 40.86 -2.16
N ALA A 70 14.18 40.17 -1.00
CA ALA A 70 15.19 40.18 0.05
C ALA A 70 16.51 39.59 -0.45
N LYS A 71 16.48 38.46 -1.15
CA LYS A 71 17.65 37.89 -1.82
C LYS A 71 18.33 38.93 -2.72
N SER A 72 17.55 39.58 -3.58
CA SER A 72 18.07 40.58 -4.52
C SER A 72 18.73 41.76 -3.81
N CYS A 73 18.15 42.23 -2.71
CA CYS A 73 18.74 43.27 -1.85
C CYS A 73 20.07 42.79 -1.23
N LEU A 74 20.11 41.58 -0.65
CA LEU A 74 21.31 41.03 -0.02
C LEU A 74 22.46 40.86 -1.02
N GLU A 75 22.18 40.33 -2.20
CA GLU A 75 23.18 40.15 -3.26
C GLU A 75 23.72 41.50 -3.77
N ALA A 76 22.85 42.52 -3.90
CA ALA A 76 23.27 43.83 -4.34
C ALA A 76 24.04 44.61 -3.26
N ALA A 77 23.63 44.52 -2.00
CA ALA A 77 24.20 45.29 -0.89
C ALA A 77 25.45 44.64 -0.28
N LYS A 78 25.48 43.31 -0.15
CA LYS A 78 26.57 42.57 0.51
C LYS A 78 27.43 41.75 -0.45
N GLY A 79 26.99 41.57 -1.69
CA GLY A 79 27.65 40.71 -2.67
C GLY A 79 27.50 39.22 -2.36
N GLY A 80 28.05 38.40 -3.27
CA GLY A 80 27.96 36.94 -3.19
C GLY A 80 26.55 36.42 -3.48
N GLU A 81 26.39 35.10 -3.40
CA GLU A 81 25.10 34.44 -3.57
C GLU A 81 24.43 34.25 -2.20
N TRP A 82 23.14 34.57 -2.14
CA TRP A 82 22.33 34.39 -0.94
C TRP A 82 21.16 33.45 -1.21
N THR A 83 20.96 32.48 -0.33
CA THR A 83 19.84 31.53 -0.46
C THR A 83 19.07 31.44 0.84
N TYR A 84 17.75 31.47 0.74
CA TYR A 84 16.86 31.26 1.88
C TYR A 84 16.60 29.76 2.07
N PHE A 85 17.01 29.24 3.21
CA PHE A 85 16.79 27.83 3.56
C PHE A 85 15.62 27.72 4.54
N THR A 86 14.56 27.02 4.13
CA THR A 86 13.36 26.84 4.97
C THR A 86 13.63 26.03 6.23
N THR A 87 14.58 25.09 6.18
CA THR A 87 15.04 24.26 7.29
C THR A 87 15.58 25.09 8.47
N LYS A 88 16.35 26.14 8.17
CA LYS A 88 16.86 27.11 9.16
C LYS A 88 16.04 28.41 9.21
N SER A 89 15.08 28.54 8.31
CA SER A 89 14.19 29.70 8.14
C SER A 89 14.93 31.03 8.06
N ARG A 90 16.09 31.08 7.40
CA ARG A 90 16.90 32.31 7.22
C ARG A 90 17.73 32.27 5.94
N PHE A 91 18.31 33.42 5.59
CA PHE A 91 19.28 33.54 4.50
C PHE A 91 20.65 33.05 4.95
N LEU A 92 21.29 32.23 4.11
CA LEU A 92 22.65 31.72 4.26
C LEU A 92 23.47 32.09 3.01
N THR A 93 24.79 32.16 3.17
CA THR A 93 25.74 32.40 2.08
C THR A 93 27.03 31.60 2.28
N GLY A 94 27.79 31.43 1.21
CA GLY A 94 29.08 30.74 1.18
C GLY A 94 29.02 29.33 1.78
N MET A 95 30.05 28.99 2.57
CA MET A 95 30.19 27.66 3.17
C MET A 95 28.99 27.23 4.02
N GLU A 96 28.30 28.18 4.66
CA GLU A 96 27.12 27.84 5.46
C GLU A 96 25.93 27.42 4.59
N ALA A 97 25.73 28.06 3.44
CA ALA A 97 24.74 27.65 2.46
C ALA A 97 25.06 26.28 1.87
N ASP A 98 26.33 26.04 1.53
CA ASP A 98 26.80 24.75 0.97
C ASP A 98 26.57 23.60 1.96
N MET A 99 26.89 23.80 3.24
CA MET A 99 26.66 22.79 4.29
C MET A 99 25.18 22.49 4.49
N GLU A 100 24.32 23.52 4.41
CA GLU A 100 22.88 23.32 4.55
C GLU A 100 22.29 22.58 3.35
N GLN A 101 22.74 22.92 2.15
CA GLN A 101 22.32 22.23 0.92
C GLN A 101 22.73 20.74 0.96
N ASP A 102 23.98 20.44 1.33
CA ASP A 102 24.46 19.06 1.49
C ASP A 102 23.65 18.29 2.55
N TYR A 103 23.27 18.94 3.66
CA TYR A 103 22.40 18.33 4.66
C TYR A 103 21.02 17.98 4.09
N ILE A 104 20.40 18.90 3.33
CA ILE A 104 19.10 18.67 2.69
C ILE A 104 19.20 17.53 1.67
N ASP A 105 20.23 17.53 0.82
CA ASP A 105 20.43 16.51 -0.21
C ASP A 105 20.65 15.13 0.41
N LYS A 106 21.45 15.03 1.47
CA LYS A 106 21.63 13.78 2.23
C LYS A 106 20.34 13.29 2.87
N ALA A 107 19.53 14.20 3.44
CA ALA A 107 18.23 13.84 4.02
C ALA A 107 17.26 13.33 2.94
N MET A 108 17.22 13.98 1.78
CA MET A 108 16.39 13.58 0.64
C MET A 108 16.83 12.24 0.07
N ASN A 109 18.13 12.03 -0.13
CA ASN A 109 18.68 10.76 -0.61
C ASN A 109 18.44 9.62 0.37
N LYS A 110 18.59 9.86 1.67
CA LYS A 110 18.25 8.87 2.71
C LYS A 110 16.77 8.50 2.67
N LYS A 111 15.87 9.47 2.50
CA LYS A 111 14.43 9.21 2.37
C LYS A 111 14.11 8.41 1.11
N ALA A 112 14.75 8.75 -0.02
CA ALA A 112 14.58 8.01 -1.27
C ALA A 112 15.08 6.57 -1.16
N SER A 113 16.26 6.36 -0.56
CA SER A 113 16.81 5.02 -0.30
C SER A 113 15.86 4.19 0.56
N ASN A 114 15.42 4.73 1.70
CA ASN A 114 14.48 4.03 2.59
C ASN A 114 13.17 3.67 1.88
N GLN A 115 12.70 4.52 0.96
CA GLN A 115 11.50 4.24 0.18
C GLN A 115 11.69 3.09 -0.80
N ILE A 116 12.86 3.01 -1.45
CA ILE A 116 13.23 1.90 -2.33
C ILE A 116 13.35 0.60 -1.52
N ASP A 117 14.02 0.65 -0.38
CA ASP A 117 14.18 -0.52 0.51
C ASP A 117 12.80 -1.05 0.97
N TYR A 118 11.90 -0.14 1.35
CA TYR A 118 10.52 -0.51 1.71
C TYR A 118 9.75 -1.15 0.54
N GLN A 119 9.91 -0.63 -0.68
CA GLN A 119 9.26 -1.21 -1.86
C GLN A 119 9.81 -2.59 -2.22
N ASN A 120 11.13 -2.77 -2.13
CA ASN A 120 11.78 -4.05 -2.38
C ASN A 120 11.35 -5.10 -1.35
N GLU A 121 11.32 -4.75 -0.07
CA GLU A 121 10.88 -5.65 0.99
C GLU A 121 9.41 -6.04 0.82
N ARG A 122 8.56 -5.08 0.45
CA ARG A 122 7.15 -5.36 0.16
C ARG A 122 7.00 -6.33 -1.02
N ALA A 123 7.72 -6.11 -2.12
CA ALA A 123 7.68 -6.99 -3.28
C ALA A 123 8.16 -8.42 -2.93
N ARG A 124 9.20 -8.53 -2.10
CA ARG A 124 9.71 -9.81 -1.59
C ARG A 124 8.62 -10.57 -0.82
N LEU A 125 7.99 -9.91 0.15
CA LEU A 125 6.90 -10.50 0.94
C LEU A 125 5.68 -10.88 0.08
N GLU A 126 5.34 -10.07 -0.92
CA GLU A 126 4.25 -10.39 -1.86
C GLU A 126 4.55 -11.65 -2.69
N CYS A 127 5.80 -11.86 -3.16
CA CYS A 127 6.20 -13.11 -3.80
C CYS A 127 6.21 -14.30 -2.83
N GLU A 128 6.65 -14.13 -1.58
CA GLU A 128 6.63 -15.21 -0.57
C GLU A 128 5.19 -15.64 -0.25
N ILE A 129 4.27 -14.68 -0.10
CA ILE A 129 2.85 -14.97 0.16
C ILE A 129 2.21 -15.69 -1.02
N SER A 130 2.47 -15.27 -2.25
CA SER A 130 1.87 -15.90 -3.44
C SER A 130 2.36 -17.35 -3.61
N ALA A 131 3.66 -17.60 -3.41
CA ALA A 131 4.22 -18.94 -3.45
C ALA A 131 3.64 -19.84 -2.33
N ALA A 132 3.47 -19.30 -1.12
CA ALA A 132 2.84 -20.02 -0.02
C ALA A 132 1.38 -20.38 -0.32
N GLN A 133 0.61 -19.45 -0.90
CA GLN A 133 -0.78 -19.68 -1.31
C GLN A 133 -0.90 -20.77 -2.37
N GLU A 134 -0.01 -20.77 -3.36
CA GLU A 134 0.02 -21.82 -4.39
C GLU A 134 0.34 -23.19 -3.79
N SER A 135 1.31 -23.26 -2.87
CA SER A 135 1.64 -24.48 -2.14
C SER A 135 0.45 -25.01 -1.32
N VAL A 136 -0.24 -24.15 -0.57
CA VAL A 136 -1.45 -24.53 0.18
C VAL A 136 -2.52 -25.09 -0.76
N LYS A 137 -2.79 -24.41 -1.87
CA LYS A 137 -3.78 -24.86 -2.86
C LYS A 137 -3.43 -26.22 -3.46
N SER A 138 -2.15 -26.48 -3.73
CA SER A 138 -1.67 -27.79 -4.20
C SER A 138 -1.94 -28.87 -3.15
N LEU A 139 -1.57 -28.60 -1.89
CA LEU A 139 -1.76 -29.54 -0.78
C LEU A 139 -3.24 -29.82 -0.51
N GLU A 140 -4.12 -28.82 -0.61
CA GLU A 140 -5.56 -29.01 -0.50
C GLU A 140 -6.10 -29.93 -1.61
N ALA A 141 -5.65 -29.72 -2.86
CA ALA A 141 -6.04 -30.58 -3.98
C ALA A 141 -5.52 -32.02 -3.82
N GLU A 142 -4.29 -32.20 -3.34
CA GLU A 142 -3.72 -33.51 -3.02
C GLU A 142 -4.52 -34.21 -1.90
N TYR A 143 -4.88 -33.47 -0.86
CA TYR A 143 -5.70 -33.98 0.24
C TYR A 143 -7.08 -34.43 -0.24
N ASP A 144 -7.76 -33.64 -1.08
CA ASP A 144 -9.06 -33.99 -1.63
C ASP A 144 -8.98 -35.23 -2.53
N ASN A 145 -7.94 -35.33 -3.37
CA ASN A 145 -7.68 -36.51 -4.20
C ASN A 145 -7.44 -37.76 -3.35
N PHE A 146 -6.63 -37.63 -2.29
CA PHE A 146 -6.37 -38.73 -1.36
C PHE A 146 -7.63 -39.18 -0.64
N LYS A 147 -8.45 -38.24 -0.17
CA LYS A 147 -9.74 -38.53 0.47
C LYS A 147 -10.68 -39.26 -0.47
N LEU A 148 -10.80 -38.81 -1.72
CA LEU A 148 -11.61 -39.47 -2.74
C LEU A 148 -11.12 -40.90 -3.02
N ALA A 149 -9.82 -41.09 -3.20
CA ALA A 149 -9.23 -42.41 -3.45
C ALA A 149 -9.51 -43.38 -2.28
N ARG A 150 -9.39 -42.90 -1.04
CA ARG A 150 -9.72 -43.71 0.15
C ARG A 150 -11.19 -44.09 0.23
N THR A 151 -12.10 -43.17 -0.11
CA THR A 151 -13.54 -43.48 -0.15
C THR A 151 -13.82 -44.54 -1.21
N GLN A 152 -13.28 -44.39 -2.42
CA GLN A 152 -13.45 -45.34 -3.51
C GLN A 152 -12.87 -46.72 -3.17
N GLU A 153 -11.71 -46.78 -2.51
CA GLU A 153 -11.13 -48.04 -2.05
C GLU A 153 -12.04 -48.73 -1.03
N ALA A 154 -12.58 -47.99 -0.07
CA ALA A 154 -13.50 -48.51 0.94
C ALA A 154 -14.81 -49.02 0.32
N GLU A 155 -15.41 -48.26 -0.61
CA GLU A 155 -16.60 -48.65 -1.37
C GLU A 155 -16.34 -49.93 -2.18
N HIS A 156 -15.22 -49.98 -2.92
CA HIS A 156 -14.85 -51.14 -3.72
C HIS A 156 -14.66 -52.40 -2.86
N MET A 157 -13.96 -52.28 -1.74
CA MET A 157 -13.76 -53.41 -0.82
C MET A 157 -15.05 -53.85 -0.14
N THR A 158 -15.93 -52.91 0.21
CA THR A 158 -17.26 -53.20 0.77
C THR A 158 -18.10 -53.97 -0.25
N MET A 159 -18.17 -53.49 -1.49
CA MET A 159 -18.92 -54.14 -2.56
C MET A 159 -18.40 -55.55 -2.83
N LYS A 160 -17.08 -55.74 -2.85
CA LYS A 160 -16.47 -57.06 -3.00
C LYS A 160 -16.92 -58.02 -1.91
N VAL A 161 -16.89 -57.61 -0.64
CA VAL A 161 -17.34 -58.44 0.48
C VAL A 161 -18.83 -58.77 0.36
N CYS A 162 -19.65 -57.80 -0.07
CA CYS A 162 -21.07 -58.02 -0.30
C CYS A 162 -21.34 -59.03 -1.43
N TYR A 163 -20.58 -58.98 -2.52
CA TYR A 163 -20.66 -59.98 -3.59
C TYR A 163 -20.21 -61.37 -3.13
N ASP A 164 -19.10 -61.45 -2.38
CA ASP A 164 -18.62 -62.71 -1.82
C ASP A 164 -19.68 -63.32 -0.86
N LEU A 165 -20.33 -62.48 -0.04
CA LEU A 165 -21.41 -62.90 0.84
C LEU A 165 -22.63 -63.36 0.03
N TYR A 166 -23.08 -62.59 -0.96
CA TYR A 166 -24.23 -62.93 -1.81
C TYR A 166 -24.03 -64.25 -2.55
N ALA A 167 -22.82 -64.51 -3.06
CA ALA A 167 -22.50 -65.77 -3.73
C ALA A 167 -22.57 -66.98 -2.77
N SER A 168 -22.31 -66.78 -1.47
CA SER A 168 -22.33 -67.84 -0.47
C SER A 168 -23.70 -68.02 0.21
N ASP A 169 -24.38 -66.93 0.54
CA ASP A 169 -25.68 -66.86 1.21
C ASP A 169 -26.43 -65.57 0.78
N PRO A 170 -27.27 -65.66 -0.27
CA PRO A 170 -28.03 -64.51 -0.77
C PRO A 170 -28.95 -63.88 0.27
N ALA A 171 -29.57 -64.69 1.15
CA ALA A 171 -30.49 -64.19 2.16
C ALA A 171 -29.76 -63.38 3.23
N ALA A 172 -28.58 -63.84 3.66
CA ALA A 172 -27.74 -63.10 4.59
C ALA A 172 -27.25 -61.78 3.98
N ALA A 173 -26.80 -61.79 2.72
CA ALA A 173 -26.34 -60.57 2.04
C ALA A 173 -27.44 -59.51 1.87
N LEU A 174 -28.67 -59.93 1.57
CA LEU A 174 -29.82 -59.02 1.42
C LEU A 174 -30.35 -58.49 2.74
N LEU A 175 -30.11 -59.18 3.86
CA LEU A 175 -30.52 -58.72 5.19
C LEU A 175 -29.43 -57.92 5.90
N GLU A 176 -28.18 -58.02 5.46
CA GLU A 176 -27.09 -57.18 5.94
C GLU A 176 -27.29 -55.74 5.43
N PRO A 177 -27.41 -54.73 6.33
CA PRO A 177 -27.80 -53.38 5.94
C PRO A 177 -26.89 -52.70 4.91
N VAL A 178 -25.56 -52.88 5.02
CA VAL A 178 -24.58 -52.26 4.12
C VAL A 178 -24.67 -52.88 2.73
N CYS A 179 -24.78 -54.19 2.65
CA CYS A 179 -24.92 -54.91 1.38
C CYS A 179 -26.28 -54.67 0.73
N ASN A 180 -27.36 -54.57 1.51
CA ASN A 180 -28.68 -54.22 1.00
C ASN A 180 -28.67 -52.82 0.38
N GLU A 181 -28.18 -51.81 1.10
CA GLU A 181 -28.08 -50.43 0.59
C GLU A 181 -27.24 -50.37 -0.70
N ALA A 182 -26.06 -51.01 -0.69
CA ALA A 182 -25.21 -51.16 -1.86
C ALA A 182 -25.97 -51.77 -3.06
N PHE A 183 -26.65 -52.89 -2.89
CA PHE A 183 -27.38 -53.55 -3.99
C PHE A 183 -28.62 -52.80 -4.45
N LEU A 184 -29.26 -52.00 -3.59
CA LEU A 184 -30.34 -51.11 -4.01
C LEU A 184 -29.83 -50.00 -4.94
N GLU A 185 -28.59 -49.54 -4.76
CA GLU A 185 -27.97 -48.53 -5.61
C GLU A 185 -27.37 -49.11 -6.89
N THR A 186 -26.70 -50.26 -6.81
CA THR A 186 -25.94 -50.83 -7.93
C THR A 186 -26.65 -51.95 -8.68
N GLY A 187 -27.73 -52.51 -8.11
CA GLY A 187 -28.39 -53.72 -8.60
C GLY A 187 -27.82 -55.00 -7.99
N LEU A 188 -28.57 -56.10 -8.13
CA LEU A 188 -28.13 -57.43 -7.72
C LEU A 188 -27.17 -58.04 -8.77
N PRO A 189 -26.20 -58.88 -8.36
CA PRO A 189 -25.23 -59.49 -9.27
C PRO A 189 -25.86 -60.35 -10.38
N ASP A 190 -27.02 -60.94 -10.11
CA ASP A 190 -27.77 -61.83 -10.99
C ASP A 190 -29.00 -61.14 -11.62
N SER A 191 -29.14 -59.82 -11.47
CA SER A 191 -30.24 -59.10 -12.08
C SER A 191 -29.99 -58.88 -13.58
N ASP A 192 -30.96 -59.20 -14.42
CA ASP A 192 -30.94 -58.92 -15.87
C ASP A 192 -31.06 -57.42 -16.20
N TYR A 193 -31.10 -56.55 -15.18
CA TYR A 193 -31.27 -55.11 -15.30
C TYR A 193 -29.91 -54.40 -15.33
N GLU A 194 -29.14 -54.58 -16.41
CA GLU A 194 -27.95 -53.75 -16.64
C GLU A 194 -28.35 -52.36 -17.16
N PHE A 195 -28.05 -51.32 -16.39
CA PHE A 195 -28.19 -49.94 -16.86
C PHE A 195 -27.00 -49.58 -17.76
N ASP A 196 -27.25 -49.31 -19.04
CA ASP A 196 -26.20 -48.90 -19.99
C ASP A 196 -25.71 -47.46 -19.72
N PHE A 197 -24.68 -47.34 -18.88
CA PHE A 197 -24.03 -46.06 -18.57
C PHE A 197 -23.33 -45.42 -19.78
N THR A 198 -23.13 -46.13 -20.89
CA THR A 198 -22.45 -45.61 -22.09
C THR A 198 -23.20 -44.41 -22.66
N ASN A 199 -24.53 -44.42 -22.61
CA ASN A 199 -25.37 -43.33 -23.10
C ASN A 199 -25.19 -42.07 -22.24
N ILE A 200 -25.18 -42.21 -20.90
CA ILE A 200 -24.96 -41.08 -19.99
C ILE A 200 -23.54 -40.52 -20.15
N MET A 201 -22.53 -41.37 -20.20
CA MET A 201 -21.14 -40.93 -20.35
C MET A 201 -20.92 -40.22 -21.69
N SER A 202 -21.47 -40.75 -22.79
CA SER A 202 -21.40 -40.09 -24.10
C SER A 202 -22.12 -38.74 -24.11
N ALA A 203 -23.20 -38.57 -23.35
CA ALA A 203 -23.91 -37.30 -23.19
C ALA A 203 -23.10 -36.29 -22.37
N LYS A 204 -22.46 -36.73 -21.27
CA LYS A 204 -21.56 -35.89 -20.45
C LYS A 204 -20.36 -35.40 -21.25
N VAL A 205 -19.74 -36.27 -22.04
CA VAL A 205 -18.61 -35.90 -22.92
C VAL A 205 -19.05 -34.89 -23.99
N ARG A 206 -20.21 -35.11 -24.62
CA ARG A 206 -20.79 -34.13 -25.57
C ARG A 206 -21.03 -32.78 -24.91
N LEU A 207 -21.60 -32.75 -23.71
CA LEU A 207 -21.85 -31.53 -22.96
C LEU A 207 -20.54 -30.80 -22.59
N ALA A 208 -19.52 -31.52 -22.15
CA ALA A 208 -18.21 -30.95 -21.82
C ALA A 208 -17.56 -30.33 -23.06
N LYS A 209 -17.60 -31.03 -24.20
CA LYS A 209 -17.08 -30.54 -25.48
C LYS A 209 -17.78 -29.24 -25.92
N SER A 210 -19.12 -29.20 -25.86
CA SER A 210 -19.88 -27.98 -26.21
C SER A 210 -19.60 -26.81 -25.26
N LYS A 211 -19.29 -27.06 -23.98
CA LYS A 211 -18.88 -26.00 -23.05
C LYS A 211 -17.51 -25.41 -23.38
N VAL A 212 -16.56 -26.25 -23.81
CA VAL A 212 -15.23 -25.80 -24.26
C VAL A 212 -15.35 -24.98 -25.54
N GLU A 213 -16.09 -25.47 -26.54
CA GLU A 213 -16.34 -24.76 -27.80
C GLU A 213 -17.04 -23.41 -27.57
N LEU A 214 -18.00 -23.34 -26.63
CA LEU A 214 -18.63 -22.08 -26.22
C LEU A 214 -17.64 -21.12 -25.55
N GLY A 215 -16.76 -21.63 -24.69
CA GLY A 215 -15.73 -20.83 -24.03
C GLY A 215 -14.65 -20.30 -24.99
N GLU A 216 -14.36 -21.03 -26.07
CA GLU A 216 -13.48 -20.59 -27.15
C GLU A 216 -14.15 -19.54 -28.05
N LEU A 217 -15.43 -19.70 -28.39
CA LEU A 217 -16.23 -18.70 -29.11
C LEU A 217 -16.33 -17.37 -28.33
N LEU A 218 -16.54 -17.44 -27.01
CA LEU A 218 -16.59 -16.25 -26.16
C LEU A 218 -15.22 -15.55 -26.04
N ARG A 219 -14.12 -16.31 -26.06
CA ARG A 219 -12.75 -15.76 -26.15
C ARG A 219 -12.46 -15.11 -27.51
N GLY A 220 -13.00 -15.65 -28.60
CA GLY A 220 -12.87 -15.06 -29.94
C GLY A 220 -13.68 -13.77 -30.17
N VAL A 221 -14.79 -13.59 -29.45
CA VAL A 221 -15.63 -12.38 -29.52
C VAL A 221 -15.12 -11.25 -28.61
N THR A 222 -14.40 -11.60 -27.54
CA THR A 222 -13.69 -10.63 -26.69
C THR A 222 -12.27 -10.40 -27.21
N GLY A 223 -12.18 -9.87 -28.43
CA GLY A 223 -10.95 -9.29 -28.97
C GLY A 223 -10.52 -8.07 -28.17
N SER A 224 -9.87 -8.30 -27.03
CA SER A 224 -8.88 -7.44 -26.42
C SER A 224 -8.20 -8.26 -25.35
N ASP A 225 -6.89 -8.42 -25.51
CA ASP A 225 -5.98 -8.83 -24.46
C ASP A 225 -6.27 -8.03 -23.19
N ILE A 226 -7.10 -8.57 -22.29
CA ILE A 226 -6.94 -8.33 -20.88
C ILE A 226 -5.80 -9.25 -20.45
N SER A 227 -4.60 -8.85 -20.87
CA SER A 227 -3.37 -9.18 -20.14
C SER A 227 -3.56 -8.63 -18.74
N MET A 228 -4.09 -9.47 -17.85
CA MET A 228 -3.91 -9.26 -16.43
C MET A 228 -2.45 -9.61 -16.14
N PRO A 229 -1.65 -8.70 -15.58
CA PRO A 229 -0.28 -9.00 -15.20
C PRO A 229 -0.33 -9.81 -13.90
N PHE A 230 -0.76 -11.06 -13.97
CA PHE A 230 -0.56 -12.00 -12.88
C PHE A 230 0.80 -12.68 -13.08
N GLY A 231 1.79 -12.13 -12.36
CA GLY A 231 2.86 -12.87 -11.70
C GLY A 231 3.70 -13.79 -12.57
N SER A 232 4.70 -13.26 -13.27
CA SER A 232 5.83 -14.09 -13.76
C SER A 232 7.22 -13.47 -13.61
N ASP A 233 7.36 -12.30 -12.99
CA ASP A 233 8.67 -11.68 -12.78
C ASP A 233 9.20 -11.78 -11.34
N CYS A 234 8.82 -12.81 -10.57
CA CYS A 234 9.55 -13.17 -9.34
C CYS A 234 10.90 -13.88 -9.65
N ALA A 235 11.25 -14.09 -10.92
CA ALA A 235 12.37 -14.93 -11.35
C ALA A 235 13.73 -14.20 -11.52
N LYS A 236 13.94 -12.98 -10.99
CA LYS A 236 15.18 -12.21 -11.26
C LYS A 236 15.97 -11.67 -10.07
N PHE A 237 15.67 -12.08 -8.84
CA PHE A 237 16.52 -11.76 -7.69
C PHE A 237 17.18 -13.02 -7.10
N SER A 238 17.92 -13.74 -7.93
CA SER A 238 19.01 -14.59 -7.45
C SER A 238 20.22 -13.69 -7.20
N VAL A 239 20.48 -13.38 -5.93
CA VAL A 239 21.73 -12.79 -5.46
C VAL A 239 22.80 -13.88 -5.62
N GLU A 240 23.76 -13.66 -6.52
CA GLU A 240 25.01 -14.43 -6.56
C GLU A 240 25.81 -14.09 -5.28
N GLU A 241 26.17 -15.13 -4.52
CA GLU A 241 27.13 -15.06 -3.40
C GLU A 241 28.57 -14.77 -3.86
#